data_AF-A0A3B0PAA6-F1
#
_entry.id   AF-A0A3B0PAA6-F1
#
_cell.length_a   1.000
_cell.length_b   1.000
_cell.length_c   1.000
_cell.angle_alpha   90.00
_cell.angle_beta   90.00
_cell.angle_gamma   90.00
#
_symmetry.space_group_name_H-M   'P 1'
#
loop_
_entity.id
_entity.type
_entity.pdbx_description
1 polymer ?
#
loop_
_entity_poly.entity_id
_entity_poly.type
_entity_poly.pdbx_seq_one_letter_code
_entity_poly.pdbx_strand_id
1 'polypeptide(L)'
;MHSVQKKFGFMAVNTPILGNVDLYKKSGHYNHYAKDMFPELALLDGDKMMLRPMTCPHHCLVYLNKPRNYYDLPMRLSEDALLHRYEASGGLTGLERVRAMTLLDNHIFCRLDQIKTEILNAYQVIKEVIGTFNLKFHRIDLSLHDPNDKQSFIDNEQMW
;
A
#
# COMPACT_ATOMS: atom_id res chain seq x y z
N MET A 1 14.39 -9.55 -6.48
CA MET A 1 12.98 -9.35 -6.04
C MET A 1 12.04 -9.15 -7.22
N HIS A 2 12.29 -8.20 -8.14
CA HIS A 2 11.44 -8.01 -9.33
C HIS A 2 11.29 -9.24 -10.22
N SER A 3 12.35 -10.05 -10.38
CA SER A 3 12.28 -11.33 -11.10
C SER A 3 11.29 -12.32 -10.48
N VAL A 4 11.23 -12.37 -9.15
CA VAL A 4 10.26 -13.18 -8.41
C VAL A 4 8.85 -12.62 -8.63
N GLN A 5 8.62 -11.33 -8.42
CA GLN A 5 7.33 -10.70 -8.70
C GLN A 5 6.83 -10.96 -10.14
N LYS A 6 7.71 -10.85 -11.15
CA LYS A 6 7.38 -11.15 -12.55
C LYS A 6 6.95 -12.61 -12.75
N LYS A 7 7.62 -13.57 -12.11
CA LYS A 7 7.25 -15.00 -12.12
C LYS A 7 5.84 -15.22 -11.55
N PHE A 8 5.41 -14.43 -10.57
CA PHE A 8 4.07 -14.46 -9.99
C PHE A 8 3.05 -13.55 -10.70
N GLY A 9 3.43 -12.96 -11.85
CA GLY A 9 2.51 -12.19 -12.70
C GLY A 9 2.23 -10.77 -12.20
N PHE A 10 3.12 -10.19 -11.40
CA PHE A 10 3.05 -8.76 -11.05
C PHE A 10 3.46 -7.88 -12.23
N MET A 11 2.72 -6.80 -12.43
CA MET A 11 2.99 -5.77 -13.42
C MET A 11 3.63 -4.57 -12.74
N ALA A 12 4.85 -4.24 -13.16
CA ALA A 12 5.53 -3.05 -12.68
C ALA A 12 4.81 -1.78 -13.18
N VAL A 13 4.53 -0.87 -12.25
CA VAL A 13 3.97 0.45 -12.53
C VAL A 13 4.83 1.51 -11.84
N ASN A 14 4.68 2.75 -12.29
CA ASN A 14 5.29 3.90 -11.65
C ASN A 14 4.21 4.98 -11.54
N THR A 15 3.96 5.44 -10.33
CA THR A 15 2.95 6.47 -10.06
C THR A 15 3.58 7.69 -9.41
N PRO A 16 3.01 8.89 -9.60
CA PRO A 16 3.58 10.11 -9.04
C PRO A 16 3.76 10.04 -7.51
N ILE A 17 4.83 10.66 -7.01
CA ILE A 17 5.11 10.77 -5.56
C ILE A 17 4.21 11.78 -4.86
N LEU A 18 3.55 12.65 -5.63
CA LEU A 18 2.56 13.61 -5.18
C LEU A 18 1.16 13.14 -5.60
N GLY A 19 0.17 13.50 -4.81
CA GLY A 19 -1.25 13.37 -5.18
C GLY A 19 -1.99 14.62 -4.73
N ASN A 20 -3.05 14.98 -5.45
CA ASN A 20 -3.97 16.01 -4.99
C ASN A 20 -4.55 15.56 -3.64
N VAL A 21 -4.66 16.49 -2.68
CA VAL A 21 -5.17 16.20 -1.33
C VAL A 21 -6.52 15.47 -1.36
N ASP A 22 -7.37 15.78 -2.34
CA ASP A 22 -8.69 15.16 -2.48
C ASP A 22 -8.64 13.66 -2.81
N LEU A 23 -7.54 13.17 -3.41
CA LEU A 23 -7.32 11.73 -3.59
C LEU A 23 -7.21 11.01 -2.23
N TYR A 24 -6.50 11.61 -1.28
CA TYR A 24 -6.31 11.05 0.06
C TYR A 24 -7.55 11.20 0.94
N LYS A 25 -8.32 12.28 0.76
CA LYS A 25 -9.65 12.41 1.39
C LYS A 25 -10.61 11.34 0.88
N LYS A 26 -10.71 11.17 -0.45
CA LYS A 26 -11.60 10.19 -1.09
C LYS A 26 -11.26 8.75 -0.69
N SER A 27 -9.98 8.44 -0.53
CA SER A 27 -9.54 7.12 -0.10
C SER A 27 -9.58 6.91 1.42
N GLY A 28 -9.99 7.92 2.20
CA GLY A 28 -10.08 7.86 3.67
C GLY A 28 -8.75 8.08 4.39
N HIS A 29 -7.61 7.98 3.70
CA HIS A 29 -6.29 8.10 4.32
C HIS A 29 -6.06 9.45 5.00
N TYR A 30 -6.58 10.54 4.44
CA TYR A 30 -6.43 11.84 5.07
C TYR A 30 -7.08 11.87 6.47
N ASN A 31 -8.24 11.23 6.62
CA ASN A 31 -8.96 11.26 7.90
C ASN A 31 -8.26 10.39 8.98
N HIS A 32 -7.71 9.24 8.58
CA HIS A 32 -7.09 8.31 9.53
C HIS A 32 -5.60 8.59 9.77
N TYR A 33 -4.87 9.11 8.79
CA TYR A 33 -3.42 9.22 8.81
C TYR A 33 -2.89 10.65 8.71
N ALA A 34 -3.73 11.70 8.69
CA ALA A 34 -3.26 13.08 8.55
C ALA A 34 -2.13 13.48 9.51
N LYS A 35 -2.11 12.93 10.73
CA LYS A 35 -1.07 13.21 11.74
C LYS A 35 0.31 12.69 11.34
N ASP A 36 0.35 11.61 10.56
CA ASP A 36 1.56 10.95 10.10
C ASP A 36 1.89 11.30 8.63
N MET A 37 1.14 12.23 8.03
CA MET A 37 1.38 12.72 6.67
C MET A 37 2.17 14.03 6.71
N PHE A 38 2.98 14.26 5.67
CA PHE A 38 3.64 15.55 5.51
C PHE A 38 2.61 16.66 5.26
N PRO A 39 2.91 17.93 5.64
CA PRO A 39 2.02 19.05 5.40
C PRO A 39 1.63 19.20 3.92
N GLU A 40 0.43 19.75 3.70
CA GLU A 40 -0.06 20.11 2.37
C GLU A 40 0.88 21.13 1.70
N LEU A 41 1.14 20.90 0.41
CA LEU A 41 1.85 21.83 -0.47
C LEU A 41 0.81 22.63 -1.26
N ALA A 42 0.69 23.91 -0.97
CA ALA A 42 -0.15 24.82 -1.75
C ALA A 42 0.56 25.20 -3.06
N LEU A 43 -0.11 24.96 -4.18
CA LEU A 43 0.35 25.35 -5.50
C LEU A 43 -0.13 26.78 -5.86
N LEU A 44 0.52 27.40 -6.84
CA LEU A 44 0.24 28.78 -7.26
C LEU A 44 -1.15 28.95 -7.91
N ASP A 45 -1.69 27.86 -8.46
CA ASP A 45 -3.01 27.79 -9.09
C ASP A 45 -4.15 27.52 -8.08
N GLY A 46 -3.83 27.41 -6.79
CA GLY A 46 -4.79 27.16 -5.71
C GLY A 46 -4.97 25.69 -5.37
N ASP A 47 -4.39 24.77 -6.14
CA ASP A 47 -4.45 23.34 -5.84
C ASP A 47 -3.60 22.99 -4.61
N LYS A 48 -4.01 21.92 -3.92
CA LYS A 48 -3.29 21.37 -2.77
C LYS A 48 -2.77 19.99 -3.10
N MET A 49 -1.47 19.81 -2.96
CA MET A 49 -0.78 18.55 -3.18
C MET A 49 -0.23 18.00 -1.88
N MET A 50 0.02 16.70 -1.83
CA MET A 50 0.66 16.07 -0.68
C MET A 50 1.56 14.94 -1.13
N LEU A 51 2.70 14.81 -0.45
CA LEU A 51 3.59 13.66 -0.59
C LEU A 51 2.85 12.40 -0.16
N ARG A 52 2.89 11.36 -1.00
CA ARG A 52 2.18 10.12 -0.71
C ARG A 52 2.77 9.41 0.53
N PRO A 53 1.95 9.06 1.54
CA PRO A 53 2.40 8.22 2.65
C PRO A 53 2.36 6.72 2.32
N MET A 54 1.64 6.37 1.25
CA MET A 54 1.45 5.02 0.73
C MET A 54 0.97 5.06 -0.73
N THR A 55 1.07 3.94 -1.43
CA THR A 55 0.80 3.87 -2.87
C THR A 55 -0.63 3.45 -3.21
N CYS A 56 -1.40 2.98 -2.23
CA CYS A 56 -2.74 2.42 -2.42
C CYS A 56 -3.67 3.31 -3.26
N PRO A 57 -3.83 4.63 -2.97
CA PRO A 57 -4.72 5.50 -3.74
C PRO A 57 -4.31 5.62 -5.21
N HIS A 58 -3.00 5.65 -5.49
CA HIS A 58 -2.46 5.74 -6.85
C HIS A 58 -2.67 4.44 -7.62
N HIS A 59 -2.45 3.29 -6.98
CA HIS A 59 -2.70 1.98 -7.60
C HIS A 59 -4.18 1.75 -7.89
N CYS A 60 -5.07 2.29 -7.06
CA CYS A 60 -6.51 2.34 -7.37
C CYS A 60 -6.79 3.16 -8.64
N LEU A 61 -6.12 4.30 -8.86
CA LEU A 61 -6.25 5.05 -10.10
C LEU A 61 -5.73 4.27 -11.31
N VAL A 62 -4.62 3.54 -11.18
CA VAL A 62 -4.10 2.65 -12.24
C VAL A 62 -5.10 1.55 -12.58
N TYR A 63 -5.74 0.95 -11.56
CA TYR A 63 -6.80 -0.02 -11.76
C TYR A 63 -7.97 0.60 -12.53
N LEU A 64 -8.43 1.78 -12.11
CA LEU A 64 -9.57 2.52 -12.66
C LEU A 64 -9.30 3.16 -14.04
N ASN A 65 -8.06 3.17 -14.53
CA ASN A 65 -7.70 3.78 -15.82
C ASN A 65 -8.48 3.19 -17.02
N LYS A 66 -9.03 1.97 -16.89
CA LYS A 66 -9.96 1.40 -17.87
C LYS A 66 -10.96 0.46 -17.21
N PRO A 67 -12.15 0.25 -17.82
CA PRO A 67 -13.08 -0.79 -17.39
C PRO A 67 -12.42 -2.17 -17.34
N ARG A 68 -12.87 -3.01 -16.39
CA ARG A 68 -12.32 -4.35 -16.13
C ARG A 68 -13.42 -5.40 -16.19
N ASN A 69 -13.12 -6.52 -16.83
CA ASN A 69 -13.94 -7.72 -16.83
C ASN A 69 -13.45 -8.72 -15.78
N TYR A 70 -14.29 -9.70 -15.46
CA TYR A 70 -13.97 -10.71 -14.44
C TYR A 70 -12.71 -11.54 -14.79
N TYR A 71 -12.42 -11.76 -16.07
CA TYR A 71 -11.24 -12.49 -16.55
C TYR A 71 -9.96 -11.63 -16.57
N ASP A 72 -10.07 -10.31 -16.42
CA ASP A 72 -8.90 -9.44 -16.21
C ASP A 72 -8.32 -9.60 -14.78
N LEU A 73 -9.02 -10.32 -13.90
CA LEU A 73 -8.66 -10.55 -12.50
C LEU A 73 -8.14 -11.98 -12.27
N PRO A 74 -7.08 -12.17 -11.46
CA PRO A 74 -6.47 -11.18 -10.58
C PRO A 74 -5.47 -10.26 -11.30
N MET A 75 -5.54 -8.97 -11.00
CA MET A 75 -4.59 -7.96 -11.46
C MET A 75 -3.61 -7.62 -10.33
N ARG A 76 -2.32 -7.82 -10.57
CA ARG A 76 -1.27 -7.63 -9.57
C ARG A 76 -0.35 -6.47 -9.99
N LEU A 77 -0.29 -5.43 -9.19
CA LEU A 77 0.56 -4.27 -9.40
C LEU A 77 1.74 -4.30 -8.44
N SER A 78 2.92 -3.91 -8.92
CA SER A 78 4.12 -3.74 -8.12
C SER A 78 4.79 -2.41 -8.45
N GLU A 79 5.31 -1.70 -7.44
CA GLU A 79 6.04 -0.45 -7.62
C GLU A 79 7.18 -0.34 -6.60
N ASP A 80 8.37 0.11 -7.04
CA ASP A 80 9.40 0.62 -6.14
C ASP A 80 8.98 2.03 -5.69
N ALA A 81 8.08 2.08 -4.72
CA ALA A 81 7.37 3.29 -4.36
C ALA A 81 8.15 4.13 -3.35
N LEU A 82 8.60 5.31 -3.76
CA LEU A 82 9.08 6.32 -2.82
C LEU A 82 7.91 6.89 -2.01
N LEU A 83 7.93 6.70 -0.70
CA LEU A 83 6.90 7.06 0.27
C LEU A 83 7.46 8.00 1.34
N HIS A 84 6.59 8.85 1.89
CA HIS A 84 6.95 9.82 2.92
C HIS A 84 6.01 9.78 4.11
N ARG A 85 6.53 9.55 5.31
CA ARG A 85 5.77 9.55 6.57
C ARG A 85 6.37 10.56 7.54
N TYR A 86 5.51 11.36 8.16
CA TYR A 86 5.89 12.40 9.09
C TYR A 86 6.14 11.82 10.49
N GLU A 87 7.12 10.93 10.58
CA GLU A 87 7.51 10.30 11.84
C GLU A 87 8.03 11.35 12.85
N ALA A 88 7.64 11.18 14.11
CA ALA A 88 8.11 12.01 15.23
C ALA A 88 9.65 11.99 15.28
N SER A 89 10.26 13.15 15.52
CA SER A 89 11.73 13.28 15.51
C SER A 89 12.43 12.33 16.47
N GLY A 90 11.86 12.11 17.66
CA GLY A 90 12.38 11.17 18.65
C GLY A 90 12.20 9.68 18.28
N GLY A 91 11.39 9.37 17.26
CA GLY A 91 11.19 8.01 16.76
C GLY A 91 12.14 7.62 15.63
N LEU A 92 12.93 8.54 15.09
CA LEU A 92 13.84 8.26 13.98
C LEU A 92 15.04 7.44 14.45
N THR A 93 15.40 6.39 13.70
CA THR A 93 16.52 5.51 14.07
C THR A 93 17.16 4.93 12.82
N GLY A 94 18.39 5.38 12.52
CA GLY A 94 19.22 4.86 11.43
C GLY A 94 18.46 4.70 10.11
N LEU A 95 18.45 3.48 9.56
CA LEU A 95 17.67 3.08 8.38
C LEU A 95 16.41 2.29 8.73
N GLU A 96 16.16 2.05 10.01
CA GLU A 96 15.02 1.24 10.47
C GLU A 96 13.72 2.06 10.53
N ARG A 97 13.82 3.32 10.97
CA ARG A 97 12.67 4.24 11.05
C ARG A 97 13.05 5.60 10.49
N VAL A 98 12.53 5.89 9.30
CA VAL A 98 12.89 7.03 8.45
C VAL A 98 11.65 7.77 7.96
N ARG A 99 11.81 9.03 7.54
CA ARG A 99 10.71 9.83 6.96
C ARG A 99 10.49 9.61 5.47
N ALA A 100 11.50 9.09 4.76
CA ALA A 100 11.44 8.77 3.35
C ALA A 100 11.96 7.35 3.14
N MET A 101 11.18 6.52 2.46
CA MET A 101 11.53 5.12 2.21
C MET A 101 11.07 4.71 0.81
N THR A 102 11.84 3.85 0.16
CA THR A 102 11.37 3.16 -1.04
C THR A 102 10.85 1.80 -0.62
N LEU A 103 9.52 1.63 -0.68
CA LEU A 103 8.88 0.36 -0.41
C LEU A 103 8.71 -0.40 -1.73
N LEU A 104 9.10 -1.67 -1.75
CA LEU A 104 8.67 -2.57 -2.81
C LEU A 104 7.19 -2.92 -2.58
N ASP A 105 6.32 -2.03 -3.03
CA ASP A 105 4.90 -2.03 -2.71
C ASP A 105 4.10 -2.82 -3.75
N ASN A 106 3.03 -3.48 -3.30
CA ASN A 106 2.26 -4.41 -4.12
C ASN A 106 0.76 -4.29 -3.82
N HIS A 107 -0.05 -4.17 -4.86
CA HIS A 107 -1.51 -4.17 -4.74
C HIS A 107 -2.12 -5.23 -5.65
N ILE A 108 -2.94 -6.10 -5.08
CA ILE A 108 -3.64 -7.16 -5.80
C ILE A 108 -5.13 -6.83 -5.83
N PHE A 109 -5.66 -6.63 -7.03
CA PHE A 109 -7.09 -6.51 -7.27
C PHE A 109 -7.60 -7.88 -7.72
N CYS A 110 -8.50 -8.47 -6.95
CA CYS A 110 -9.02 -9.80 -7.22
C CYS A 110 -10.50 -9.89 -6.84
N ARG A 111 -11.17 -10.94 -7.32
CA ARG A 111 -12.53 -11.25 -6.90
C ARG A 111 -12.54 -11.92 -5.53
N LEU A 112 -13.69 -11.90 -4.85
CA LEU A 112 -13.85 -12.52 -3.54
C LEU A 112 -13.47 -14.01 -3.53
N ASP A 113 -13.82 -14.75 -4.59
CA ASP A 113 -13.47 -16.18 -4.73
C ASP A 113 -11.96 -16.43 -4.88
N GLN A 114 -11.17 -15.39 -5.20
CA GLN A 114 -9.73 -15.48 -5.46
C GLN A 114 -8.88 -15.09 -4.24
N ILE A 115 -9.46 -14.45 -3.21
CA ILE A 115 -8.72 -13.87 -2.07
C ILE A 115 -7.79 -14.90 -1.42
N LYS A 116 -8.30 -16.09 -1.09
CA LYS A 116 -7.51 -17.15 -0.45
C LYS A 116 -6.29 -17.53 -1.29
N THR A 117 -6.48 -17.70 -2.59
CA THR A 117 -5.42 -18.06 -3.54
C THR A 117 -4.38 -16.95 -3.62
N GLU A 118 -4.80 -15.69 -3.68
CA GLU A 118 -3.89 -14.55 -3.78
C GLU A 118 -3.10 -14.28 -2.50
N ILE A 119 -3.69 -14.50 -1.32
CA ILE A 119 -2.95 -14.46 -0.04
C ILE A 119 -1.86 -15.53 -0.03
N LEU A 120 -2.17 -16.76 -0.45
CA LEU A 120 -1.19 -17.84 -0.53
C LEU A 120 -0.08 -17.52 -1.54
N ASN A 121 -0.42 -16.94 -2.69
CA ASN A 121 0.55 -16.51 -3.70
C ASN A 121 1.47 -15.40 -3.16
N ALA A 122 0.93 -14.39 -2.49
CA ALA A 122 1.71 -13.33 -1.85
C ALA A 122 2.66 -13.91 -0.80
N TYR A 123 2.20 -14.87 0.02
CA TYR A 123 3.06 -15.56 0.97
C TYR A 123 4.21 -16.34 0.29
N GLN A 124 3.94 -17.01 -0.84
CA GLN A 124 5.01 -17.70 -1.60
C GLN A 124 6.05 -16.72 -2.15
N VAL A 125 5.64 -15.54 -2.64
CA VAL A 125 6.57 -14.48 -3.07
C VAL A 125 7.49 -14.08 -1.91
N ILE A 126 6.93 -13.79 -0.73
CA ILE A 126 7.71 -13.40 0.45
C ILE A 126 8.67 -14.54 0.83
N LYS A 127 8.19 -15.78 0.85
CA LYS A 127 9.00 -16.96 1.19
C LYS A 127 10.16 -17.18 0.22
N GLU A 128 9.94 -17.03 -1.08
CA GLU A 128 10.99 -17.17 -2.11
C GLU A 128 12.07 -16.08 -1.96
N VAL A 129 11.64 -14.83 -1.69
CA VAL A 129 12.56 -13.72 -1.45
C VAL A 129 13.37 -13.95 -0.17
N ILE A 130 12.71 -14.23 0.95
CA ILE A 130 13.37 -14.48 2.25
C ILE A 130 14.35 -15.65 2.17
N GLY A 131 13.96 -16.74 1.48
CA GLY A 131 14.81 -17.89 1.25
C GLY A 131 16.05 -17.59 0.40
N THR A 132 15.96 -16.66 -0.57
CA THR A 132 17.11 -16.22 -1.38
C THR A 132 18.20 -15.57 -0.52
N PHE A 133 17.83 -14.91 0.58
CA PHE A 133 18.77 -14.32 1.53
C PHE A 133 19.19 -15.27 2.66
N ASN A 134 18.83 -16.56 2.59
CA ASN A 134 19.03 -17.53 3.66
C ASN A 134 18.46 -17.10 5.03
N LEU A 135 17.42 -16.25 5.00
CA LEU A 135 16.71 -15.82 6.20
C LEU A 135 15.57 -16.79 6.51
N LYS A 136 15.16 -16.84 7.78
CA LYS A 136 14.02 -17.64 8.24
C LYS A 136 13.02 -16.74 8.93
N PHE A 137 11.73 -17.01 8.75
CA PHE A 137 10.70 -16.35 9.52
C PHE A 137 10.86 -16.71 11.00
N HIS A 138 10.95 -15.68 11.86
CA HIS A 138 10.92 -15.88 13.31
C HIS A 138 9.49 -16.11 13.81
N ARG A 139 8.53 -15.32 13.30
CA ARG A 139 7.11 -15.36 13.66
C ARG A 139 6.25 -14.90 12.48
N ILE A 140 5.02 -15.38 12.43
CA ILE A 140 3.97 -14.90 11.52
C ILE A 140 2.78 -14.53 12.41
N ASP A 141 2.34 -13.28 12.32
CA ASP A 141 1.22 -12.74 13.10
C ASP A 141 0.07 -12.38 12.16
N LEU A 142 -1.17 -12.64 12.60
CA LEU A 142 -2.38 -12.16 11.95
C LEU A 142 -2.99 -11.04 12.79
N SER A 143 -2.97 -9.82 12.26
CA SER A 143 -3.59 -8.66 12.91
C SER A 143 -5.08 -8.63 12.59
N LEU A 144 -5.92 -8.64 13.63
CA LEU A 144 -7.38 -8.51 13.54
C LEU A 144 -7.80 -7.13 14.02
N HIS A 145 -9.01 -6.71 13.65
CA HIS A 145 -9.61 -5.49 14.21
C HIS A 145 -9.96 -5.69 15.69
N ASP A 146 -10.03 -4.58 16.43
CA ASP A 146 -10.64 -4.56 17.77
C ASP A 146 -12.13 -4.20 17.63
N PRO A 147 -13.06 -5.12 17.97
CA PRO A 147 -14.51 -4.86 17.88
C PRO A 147 -14.99 -3.67 18.72
N ASN A 148 -14.20 -3.26 19.73
CA ASN A 148 -14.54 -2.13 20.60
C ASN A 148 -13.98 -0.79 20.09
N ASP A 149 -13.06 -0.81 19.13
CA ASP A 149 -12.45 0.41 18.57
C ASP A 149 -13.11 0.80 17.24
N LYS A 150 -14.23 1.51 17.34
CA LYS A 150 -14.97 2.02 16.16
C LYS A 150 -14.33 3.26 15.52
N GLN A 151 -13.26 3.81 16.09
CA GLN A 151 -12.62 5.03 15.56
C GLN A 151 -11.44 4.70 14.66
N SER A 152 -10.63 3.71 15.04
CA SER A 152 -9.46 3.30 14.26
C SER A 152 -9.81 2.38 13.10
N PHE A 153 -10.91 1.63 13.21
CA PHE A 153 -11.38 0.70 12.19
C PHE A 153 -12.64 1.20 11.49
N ILE A 154 -12.84 0.77 10.24
CA ILE A 154 -14.09 1.02 9.53
C ILE A 154 -15.22 0.27 10.23
N ASP A 155 -16.27 0.97 10.66
CA ASP A 155 -17.44 0.39 11.34
C ASP A 155 -18.32 -0.42 10.36
N ASN A 156 -17.83 -1.59 9.98
CA ASN A 156 -18.49 -2.54 9.09
C ASN A 156 -18.22 -3.98 9.53
N GLU A 157 -19.07 -4.50 10.41
CA GLU A 157 -18.95 -5.84 10.98
C GLU A 157 -19.02 -6.97 9.92
N GLN A 158 -19.72 -6.77 8.80
CA GLN A 158 -19.78 -7.78 7.74
C GLN A 158 -18.49 -7.87 6.92
N MET A 159 -17.71 -6.78 6.88
CA MET A 159 -16.43 -6.74 6.17
C MET A 159 -15.31 -7.42 6.97
N TRP A 160 -15.36 -7.27 8.29
CA TRP A 160 -14.38 -7.82 9.23
C TRP A 160 -14.59 -9.29 9.55
#